data_AF-A0A1B6HJT7-F1
#
_entry.id   AF-A0A1B6HJT7-F1
#
_cell.length_a   1.000
_cell.length_b   1.000
_cell.length_c   1.000
_cell.angle_alpha   90.00
_cell.angle_beta   90.00
_cell.angle_gamma   90.00
#
_symmetry.space_group_name_H-M   'P 1'
#
loop_
_entity.id
_entity.type
_entity.pdbx_description
1 polymer ?
#
loop_
_entity_poly.entity_id
_entity_poly.type
_entity_poly.pdbx_seq_one_letter_code
_entity_poly.pdbx_strand_id
1 'polypeptide(L)'
;FATVKKLGVDTVNLDWKSEVEQHIRKTSTWHFGIQSCRRVYFTKESNGNNETVLVQGECTYRLKANPEQAARSIVKRGRSLNNIRPVTIVKGNSVGKEEKKADVNTLLLKHYGNEWRQNESLEFFRHVLDDPEVEVIGDDEEGCQRAEEMPCYQI
;
A
#
# COMPACT_ATOMS: atom_id res chain seq x y z
N PHE A 1 15.68 7.41 -28.74
CA PHE A 1 16.48 7.38 -27.51
C PHE A 1 15.55 7.09 -26.34
N ALA A 2 15.88 6.12 -25.49
CA ALA A 2 15.13 5.82 -24.28
C ALA A 2 16.09 5.84 -23.09
N THR A 3 15.67 6.44 -21.97
CA THR A 3 16.46 6.54 -20.74
C THR A 3 15.91 5.54 -19.73
N VAL A 4 16.74 4.60 -19.30
CA VAL A 4 16.41 3.66 -18.21
C VAL A 4 16.87 4.28 -16.90
N LYS A 5 15.96 4.39 -15.92
CA LYS A 5 16.26 4.84 -14.55
C LYS A 5 16.19 3.65 -13.60
N LYS A 6 17.15 3.56 -12.69
CA LYS A 6 17.21 2.54 -11.64
C LYS A 6 16.52 3.05 -10.39
N LEU A 7 15.51 2.30 -9.93
CA LEU A 7 14.79 2.58 -8.68
C LEU A 7 15.74 2.57 -7.48
N GLY A 8 15.65 3.58 -6.60
CA GLY A 8 16.51 3.72 -5.42
C GLY A 8 17.94 4.20 -5.70
N VAL A 9 18.29 4.45 -6.97
CA VAL A 9 19.58 5.07 -7.35
C VAL A 9 19.33 6.38 -8.08
N ASP A 10 18.56 6.35 -9.16
CA ASP A 10 18.24 7.53 -9.97
C ASP A 10 16.93 8.20 -9.53
N THR A 11 16.10 7.49 -8.76
CA THR A 11 14.80 7.96 -8.28
C THR A 11 14.57 7.52 -6.83
N VAL A 12 14.15 8.47 -6.00
CA VAL A 12 13.74 8.20 -4.60
C VAL A 12 12.49 7.32 -4.60
N ASN A 13 12.53 6.23 -3.84
CA ASN A 13 11.37 5.38 -3.63
C ASN A 13 10.64 5.85 -2.36
N LEU A 14 9.34 6.12 -2.45
CA LEU A 14 8.54 6.70 -1.37
C LEU A 14 7.38 5.75 -1.04
N ASP A 15 7.11 5.53 0.24
CA ASP A 15 5.99 4.72 0.70
C ASP A 15 4.68 5.50 0.63
N TRP A 16 4.12 5.56 -0.58
CA TRP A 16 2.80 6.13 -0.78
C TRP A 16 1.69 5.23 -0.27
N LYS A 17 1.92 3.92 -0.13
CA LYS A 17 0.85 2.97 0.21
C LYS A 17 0.41 3.18 1.66
N SER A 18 1.35 3.04 2.60
CA SER A 18 1.06 3.20 4.03
C SER A 18 0.60 4.62 4.35
N GLU A 19 1.22 5.61 3.71
CA GLU A 19 0.89 7.02 3.92
C GLU A 19 -0.53 7.35 3.44
N VAL A 20 -0.93 6.86 2.27
CA VAL A 20 -2.29 7.03 1.75
C VAL A 20 -3.30 6.30 2.62
N GLU A 21 -2.98 5.11 3.12
CA GLU A 21 -3.87 4.38 4.01
C GLU A 21 -4.16 5.13 5.32
N GLN A 22 -3.21 5.93 5.82
CA GLN A 22 -3.44 6.78 7.00
C GLN A 22 -4.35 7.98 6.70
N HIS A 23 -4.35 8.50 5.47
CA HIS A 23 -5.04 9.74 5.10
C HIS A 23 -6.39 9.51 4.42
N ILE A 24 -6.49 8.48 3.58
CA ILE A 24 -7.64 8.19 2.73
C ILE A 24 -8.40 6.99 3.29
N ARG A 25 -9.72 7.02 3.17
CA ARG A 25 -10.60 5.91 3.55
C ARG A 25 -10.44 4.75 2.57
N LYS A 26 -10.40 3.51 3.10
CA LYS A 26 -10.43 2.30 2.27
C LYS A 26 -11.65 2.33 1.34
N THR A 27 -11.49 1.90 0.09
CA THR A 27 -12.55 1.91 -0.93
C THR A 27 -13.79 1.11 -0.51
N SER A 28 -13.60 0.04 0.28
CA SER A 28 -14.68 -0.74 0.88
C SER A 28 -15.57 0.05 1.86
N THR A 29 -15.05 1.15 2.43
CA THR A 29 -15.78 2.00 3.39
C THR A 29 -16.45 3.21 2.73
N TRP A 30 -16.38 3.30 1.41
CA TRP A 30 -17.08 4.35 0.69
C TRP A 30 -18.59 4.15 0.80
N HIS A 31 -19.34 5.24 0.65
CA HIS A 31 -20.80 5.24 0.78
C HIS A 31 -21.50 4.56 -0.41
N PHE A 32 -20.75 4.03 -1.37
CA PHE A 32 -21.21 3.25 -2.51
C PHE A 32 -20.23 2.11 -2.80
N GLY A 33 -20.72 1.04 -3.41
CA GLY A 33 -19.88 -0.04 -3.91
C GLY A 33 -19.24 0.34 -5.25
N ILE A 34 -17.91 0.28 -5.35
CA ILE A 34 -17.21 0.61 -6.61
C ILE A 34 -17.63 -0.34 -7.74
N GLN A 35 -17.84 -1.62 -7.46
CA GLN A 35 -18.21 -2.64 -8.46
C GLN A 35 -19.60 -2.40 -9.08
N SER A 36 -20.53 -1.86 -8.31
CA SER A 36 -21.90 -1.56 -8.81
C SER A 36 -21.98 -0.19 -9.48
N CYS A 37 -20.95 0.65 -9.35
CA CYS A 37 -20.92 1.97 -9.96
C CYS A 37 -20.53 1.90 -11.44
N ARG A 38 -21.29 2.63 -12.27
CA ARG A 38 -20.97 2.85 -13.69
C ARG A 38 -20.07 4.06 -13.88
N ARG A 39 -20.17 5.05 -12.99
CA ARG A 39 -19.34 6.26 -13.00
C ARG A 39 -18.94 6.63 -11.58
N VAL A 40 -17.73 7.15 -11.45
CA VAL A 40 -17.21 7.72 -10.21
C VAL A 40 -16.74 9.14 -10.51
N TYR A 41 -17.23 10.10 -9.75
CA TYR A 41 -16.86 11.50 -9.86
C TYR A 41 -15.98 11.87 -8.69
N PHE A 42 -14.91 12.59 -8.99
CA PHE A 42 -14.06 13.23 -8.00
C PHE A 42 -14.20 14.73 -8.16
N THR A 43 -14.68 15.39 -7.12
CA THR A 43 -14.85 16.84 -7.07
C THR A 43 -13.85 17.41 -6.09
N LYS A 44 -12.99 18.29 -6.56
CA LYS A 44 -12.11 19.07 -5.70
C LYS A 44 -12.88 20.31 -5.24
N GLU A 45 -13.06 20.44 -3.93
CA GLU A 45 -13.56 21.66 -3.30
C GLU A 45 -12.42 22.35 -2.56
N SER A 46 -12.32 23.66 -2.72
CA SER A 46 -11.34 24.49 -2.01
C SER A 46 -12.09 25.60 -1.27
N ASN A 47 -12.01 25.59 0.05
CA ASN A 47 -12.50 26.65 0.91
C ASN A 47 -11.29 27.33 1.56
N GLY A 48 -10.64 28.21 0.81
CA GLY A 48 -9.41 28.89 1.22
C GLY A 48 -8.24 27.91 1.36
N ASN A 49 -7.69 27.77 2.58
CA ASN A 49 -6.55 26.89 2.85
C ASN A 49 -6.89 25.39 2.94
N ASN A 50 -8.18 25.04 2.98
CA ASN A 50 -8.62 23.65 3.05
C ASN A 50 -9.06 23.15 1.68
N GLU A 51 -8.30 22.19 1.14
CA GLU A 51 -8.67 21.43 -0.03
C GLU A 51 -9.29 20.09 0.39
N THR A 52 -10.50 19.83 -0.07
CA THR A 52 -11.20 18.57 0.17
C THR A 52 -11.50 17.90 -1.16
N VAL A 53 -11.28 16.60 -1.25
CA VAL A 53 -11.70 15.78 -2.39
C VAL A 53 -12.96 15.02 -1.98
N LEU A 54 -14.06 15.32 -2.67
CA LEU A 54 -15.31 14.60 -2.56
C LEU A 54 -15.38 13.53 -3.64
N VAL A 55 -15.93 12.37 -3.29
CA VAL A 55 -16.22 11.29 -4.23
C VAL A 55 -17.72 11.05 -4.29
N GLN A 56 -18.22 10.74 -5.47
CA GLN A 56 -19.60 10.33 -5.74
C GLN A 56 -19.60 9.14 -6.70
N GLY A 57 -20.42 8.14 -6.40
CA GLY A 57 -20.62 6.97 -7.26
C GLY A 57 -22.03 6.95 -7.82
N GLU A 58 -22.15 6.73 -9.13
CA GLU A 58 -23.44 6.58 -9.81
C GLU A 58 -23.59 5.16 -10.37
N CYS A 59 -24.59 4.43 -9.91
CA CYS A 59 -24.91 3.08 -10.40
C CYS A 59 -25.62 3.08 -11.77
N THR A 60 -26.19 4.21 -12.19
CA THR A 60 -26.93 4.33 -13.46
C THR A 60 -26.38 5.46 -14.30
N TYR A 61 -26.57 5.41 -15.62
CA TYR A 61 -26.18 6.49 -16.54
C TYR A 61 -27.11 7.72 -16.46
N ARG A 62 -28.21 7.63 -15.71
CA ARG A 62 -29.16 8.72 -15.57
C ARG A 62 -28.68 9.61 -14.42
N LEU A 63 -28.38 10.87 -14.75
CA LEU A 63 -28.06 11.95 -13.81
C LEU A 63 -29.32 12.28 -12.98
N LYS A 64 -29.68 11.43 -12.02
CA LYS A 64 -30.67 11.76 -11.00
C LYS A 64 -29.92 11.94 -9.70
N ALA A 65 -29.92 13.17 -9.19
CA ALA A 65 -29.36 13.53 -7.90
C ALA A 65 -30.16 12.83 -6.79
N ASN A 66 -29.77 11.59 -6.47
CA ASN A 66 -30.29 10.90 -5.30
C ASN A 66 -29.42 11.31 -4.09
N PRO A 67 -30.00 11.68 -2.94
CA PRO A 67 -29.22 12.10 -1.76
C PRO A 67 -28.27 11.02 -1.24
N GLU A 68 -28.55 9.74 -1.52
CA GLU A 68 -27.64 8.62 -1.23
C GLU A 68 -26.37 8.61 -2.11
N GLN A 69 -26.40 9.30 -3.25
CA GLN A 69 -25.27 9.51 -4.15
C GLN A 69 -24.62 10.88 -3.94
N ALA A 70 -24.94 11.58 -2.85
CA ALA A 70 -24.30 12.86 -2.55
C ALA A 70 -22.81 12.67 -2.32
N ALA A 71 -22.01 13.57 -2.90
CA ALA A 71 -20.56 13.49 -2.82
C ALA A 71 -20.08 13.57 -1.35
N ARG A 72 -19.18 12.66 -0.95
CA ARG A 72 -18.59 12.62 0.40
C ARG A 72 -17.08 12.67 0.36
N SER A 73 -16.47 13.25 1.40
CA SER A 73 -15.00 13.31 1.48
C SER A 73 -14.37 11.92 1.57
N ILE A 74 -13.35 11.68 0.74
CA ILE A 74 -12.52 10.47 0.79
C ILE A 74 -11.49 10.51 1.91
N VAL A 75 -11.22 11.70 2.44
CA VAL A 75 -10.20 11.91 3.47
C VAL A 75 -10.77 11.50 4.83
N LYS A 76 -9.93 10.91 5.67
CA LYS A 76 -10.29 10.62 7.06
C LYS A 76 -10.50 11.92 7.83
N ARG A 77 -11.36 11.89 8.86
CA ARG A 77 -11.65 13.08 9.67
C ARG A 77 -10.36 13.61 10.31
N GLY A 78 -10.14 14.92 10.22
CA GLY A 78 -8.95 15.58 10.78
C GLY A 78 -7.66 15.39 9.97
N ARG A 79 -7.73 14.75 8.80
CA ARG A 79 -6.60 14.62 7.86
C ARG A 79 -6.80 15.55 6.66
N SER A 80 -5.70 15.88 6.00
CA SER A 80 -5.67 16.69 4.78
C SER A 80 -4.68 16.08 3.79
N LEU A 81 -5.01 16.11 2.50
CA LEU A 81 -4.10 15.63 1.44
C LEU A 81 -2.82 16.47 1.37
N ASN A 82 -2.87 17.74 1.78
CA ASN A 82 -1.72 18.63 1.83
C ASN A 82 -0.67 18.21 2.88
N ASN A 83 -1.06 17.34 3.82
CA ASN A 83 -0.20 16.88 4.90
C ASN A 83 0.43 15.51 4.62
N ILE A 84 0.16 14.91 3.46
CA ILE A 84 0.74 13.62 3.06
C ILE A 84 2.26 13.79 2.88
N ARG A 85 3.03 13.05 3.67
CA ARG A 85 4.50 13.10 3.66
C ARG A 85 5.05 11.67 3.69
N PRO A 86 5.11 10.98 2.54
CA PRO A 86 5.53 9.58 2.50
C PRO A 86 6.99 9.44 2.91
N VAL A 87 7.28 8.36 3.63
CA VAL A 87 8.63 8.02 4.08
C VAL A 87 9.44 7.44 2.92
N THR A 88 10.75 7.71 2.89
CA THR A 88 11.64 7.13 1.88
C THR A 88 11.91 5.66 2.18
N ILE A 89 11.64 4.81 1.20
CA ILE A 89 11.98 3.37 1.25
C ILE A 89 13.42 3.22 0.79
N VAL A 90 14.27 2.74 1.69
CA VAL A 90 15.67 2.41 1.38
C VAL A 90 15.74 1.19 0.45
N LYS A 91 16.77 1.16 -0.38
CA LYS A 91 17.02 0.04 -1.29
C LYS A 91 17.53 -1.16 -0.49
N GLY A 92 16.84 -2.29 -0.62
CA GLY A 92 17.22 -3.55 0.02
C GLY A 92 16.05 -4.10 0.85
N ASN A 93 16.05 -5.41 1.07
CA ASN A 93 15.11 -6.05 1.98
C ASN A 93 15.86 -6.25 3.30
N SER A 94 15.60 -5.41 4.29
CA SER A 94 16.02 -5.73 5.65
C SER A 94 15.15 -6.88 6.15
N VAL A 95 15.77 -7.99 6.55
CA VAL A 95 15.06 -9.03 7.29
C VAL A 95 14.92 -8.53 8.72
N GLY A 96 13.90 -7.70 8.96
CA GLY A 96 13.72 -7.04 10.27
C GLY A 96 13.24 -7.97 11.37
N LYS A 97 12.80 -9.21 11.06
CA LYS A 97 12.39 -10.19 12.07
C LYS A 97 13.54 -11.12 12.39
N GLU A 98 14.04 -11.06 13.62
CA GLU A 98 15.11 -11.94 14.12
C GLU A 98 14.74 -13.43 13.99
N GLU A 99 13.46 -13.77 14.10
CA GLU A 99 12.94 -15.13 13.86
C GLU A 99 13.25 -15.63 12.44
N LYS A 100 13.09 -14.77 11.42
CA LYS A 100 13.39 -15.11 10.03
C LYS A 100 14.90 -15.25 9.83
N LYS A 101 15.72 -14.42 10.49
CA LYS A 101 17.18 -14.53 10.46
C LYS A 101 17.64 -15.86 11.09
N ALA A 102 17.07 -16.22 12.24
CA ALA A 102 17.36 -17.47 12.93
C ALA A 102 17.02 -18.70 12.05
N ASP A 103 15.84 -18.70 11.43
CA ASP A 103 15.40 -19.78 10.54
C ASP A 103 16.31 -19.94 9.32
N VAL A 104 16.64 -18.82 8.66
CA VAL A 104 17.61 -18.81 7.55
C VAL A 104 18.97 -19.36 7.99
N ASN A 105 19.47 -18.98 9.16
CA ASN A 105 20.73 -19.50 9.69
C ASN A 105 20.66 -21.01 9.97
N THR A 106 19.56 -21.50 10.56
CA THR A 106 19.33 -22.95 10.76
C THR A 106 19.32 -23.70 9.43
N LEU A 107 18.68 -23.14 8.40
CA LEU A 107 18.62 -23.73 7.06
C LEU A 107 20.00 -23.80 6.41
N LEU A 108 20.79 -22.72 6.51
CA LEU A 108 22.15 -22.68 5.98
C LEU A 108 23.08 -23.68 6.69
N LEU A 109 23.00 -23.76 8.02
CA LEU A 109 23.74 -24.76 8.81
C LEU A 109 23.37 -26.19 8.42
N LYS A 110 22.08 -26.46 8.17
CA LYS A 110 21.59 -27.79 7.80
C LYS A 110 22.08 -28.25 6.43
N HIS A 111 22.16 -27.35 5.46
CA HIS A 111 22.50 -27.69 4.07
C HIS A 111 24.00 -27.60 3.76
N TYR A 112 24.72 -26.68 4.40
CA TYR A 112 26.11 -26.37 4.09
C TYR A 112 27.07 -26.62 5.26
N GLY A 113 26.56 -27.02 6.43
CA GLY A 113 27.34 -27.28 7.63
C GLY A 113 27.79 -26.00 8.35
N ASN A 114 28.62 -26.16 9.38
CA ASN A 114 29.10 -25.05 10.20
C ASN A 114 29.99 -24.06 9.44
N GLU A 115 30.61 -24.50 8.34
CA GLU A 115 31.53 -23.70 7.52
C GLU A 115 30.84 -22.91 6.40
N TRP A 116 29.50 -22.85 6.40
CA TRP A 116 28.76 -22.17 5.33
C TRP A 116 29.16 -20.70 5.15
N ARG A 117 29.61 -20.03 6.22
CA ARG A 117 30.10 -18.65 6.18
C ARG A 117 31.40 -18.46 5.39
N GLN A 118 32.15 -19.53 5.16
CA GLN A 118 33.37 -19.51 4.34
C GLN A 118 33.06 -19.63 2.84
N ASN A 119 31.84 -20.01 2.47
CA ASN A 119 31.44 -20.18 1.09
C ASN A 119 31.11 -18.82 0.45
N GLU A 120 31.91 -18.40 -0.53
CA GLU A 120 31.73 -17.15 -1.29
C GLU A 120 30.37 -17.10 -2.00
N SER A 121 29.80 -18.25 -2.40
CA SER A 121 28.47 -18.28 -3.02
C SER A 121 27.33 -17.90 -2.07
N LEU A 122 27.60 -17.81 -0.76
CA LEU A 122 26.62 -17.49 0.28
C LEU A 122 26.88 -16.12 0.94
N GLU A 123 27.75 -15.29 0.34
CA GLU A 123 28.10 -13.95 0.87
C GLU A 123 26.87 -13.07 1.11
N PHE A 124 25.89 -13.13 0.22
CA PHE A 124 24.62 -12.42 0.37
C PHE A 124 23.94 -12.68 1.72
N PHE A 125 23.88 -13.93 2.17
CA PHE A 125 23.22 -14.29 3.43
C PHE A 125 24.01 -13.82 4.65
N ARG A 126 25.33 -13.67 4.54
CA ARG A 126 26.13 -13.07 5.61
C ARG A 126 25.71 -11.62 5.83
N HIS A 127 25.63 -10.84 4.74
CA HIS A 127 25.18 -9.45 4.83
C HIS A 127 23.76 -9.34 5.39
N VAL A 128 22.83 -10.19 4.93
CA VAL A 128 21.44 -10.18 5.42
C VAL A 128 21.32 -10.51 6.91
N LEU A 129 22.12 -11.44 7.42
CA LEU A 129 22.09 -11.83 8.84
C LEU A 129 22.81 -10.82 9.73
N ASP A 130 23.96 -10.32 9.27
CA ASP A 130 24.88 -9.50 10.07
C ASP A 130 24.50 -8.00 10.05
N ASP A 131 23.70 -7.53 9.09
CA ASP A 131 23.25 -6.12 9.04
C ASP A 131 22.29 -5.78 10.20
N PRO A 132 22.46 -4.61 10.85
CA PRO A 132 21.62 -4.17 11.96
C PRO A 132 20.17 -3.96 11.50
N GLU A 133 19.22 -4.21 12.41
CA GLU A 133 17.79 -4.07 12.16
C GLU A 133 17.46 -2.70 11.57
N VAL A 134 16.93 -2.70 10.35
CA VAL A 134 16.21 -1.55 9.80
C VAL A 134 14.73 -1.84 10.03
N GLU A 135 14.04 -0.94 10.73
CA GLU A 135 12.61 -1.03 10.98
C GLU A 135 11.85 -1.25 9.67
N VAL A 136 11.30 -2.45 9.49
CA VAL A 136 10.44 -2.79 8.36
C VAL A 136 9.05 -2.30 8.68
N ILE A 137 8.56 -1.32 7.94
CA ILE A 137 7.18 -0.86 8.02
C ILE A 137 6.29 -1.92 7.36
N GLY A 138 5.66 -2.76 8.19
CA GLY A 138 4.42 -3.50 7.93
C GLY A 138 4.33 -4.37 6.67
N ASP A 139 4.67 -5.65 6.79
CA ASP A 139 4.08 -6.70 5.93
C ASP A 139 2.66 -7.00 6.43
N ASP A 140 1.66 -6.28 5.91
CA ASP A 140 0.26 -6.67 6.10
C ASP A 140 -0.07 -7.85 5.17
N GLU A 141 -0.05 -9.06 5.72
CA GLU A 141 -0.70 -10.24 5.13
C GLU A 141 -2.23 -10.06 5.15
N GLU A 142 -2.78 -9.11 4.39
CA GLU A 142 -4.22 -9.07 4.10
C GLU A 142 -4.51 -10.11 2.99
N GLY A 143 -4.85 -11.33 3.42
CA GLY A 143 -5.34 -12.40 2.56
C GLY A 143 -6.58 -11.97 1.77
N CYS A 144 -6.53 -12.16 0.45
CA CYS A 144 -7.63 -11.86 -0.46
C CYS A 144 -8.80 -12.83 -0.21
N GLN A 145 -9.78 -12.43 0.59
CA GLN A 145 -11.03 -13.19 0.71
C GLN A 145 -11.86 -12.97 -0.56
N ARG A 146 -12.07 -14.07 -1.29
CA ARG A 146 -12.91 -14.13 -2.49
C ARG A 146 -14.33 -13.71 -2.10
N ALA A 147 -14.79 -12.57 -2.60
CA ALA A 147 -16.17 -12.13 -2.42
C ALA A 147 -17.11 -13.13 -3.11
N GLU A 148 -17.93 -13.82 -2.33
CA GLU A 148 -19.05 -14.60 -2.84
C GLU A 148 -20.11 -13.65 -3.42
N GLU A 149 -20.69 -14.05 -4.55
CA GLU A 149 -21.55 -13.25 -5.41
C GLU A 149 -22.79 -12.74 -4.65
N MET A 150 -22.94 -11.42 -4.52
CA MET A 150 -24.20 -10.81 -4.07
C MET A 150 -25.23 -10.87 -5.20
N PRO A 151 -26.42 -11.47 -4.99
CA PRO A 151 -27.49 -11.42 -5.97
C PRO A 151 -28.04 -9.99 -6.08
N CYS A 152 -28.05 -9.47 -7.29
CA CYS A 152 -28.67 -8.20 -7.61
C CYS A 152 -30.19 -8.35 -7.48
N TYR A 153 -30.81 -7.66 -6.52
CA TYR A 153 -32.26 -7.52 -6.46
C TYR A 153 -32.73 -6.65 -7.63
N GLN A 154 -33.55 -7.24 -8.50
CA GLN A 154 -34.28 -6.52 -9.53
C GLN A 154 -35.50 -5.84 -8.90
N ILE A 155 -35.63 -4.52 -9.11
CA ILE A 155 -36.86 -3.75 -8.91
C ILE A 155 -37.35 -3.33 -10.30
#